data_AF-A0A3E1Q9F9-F1
#
_entry.id   AF-A0A3E1Q9F9-F1
#
_cell.length_a   1.000
_cell.length_b   1.000
_cell.length_c   1.000
_cell.angle_alpha   90.00
_cell.angle_beta   90.00
_cell.angle_gamma   90.00
#
_symmetry.space_group_name_H-M   'P 1'
#
loop_
_entity.id
_entity.type
_entity.pdbx_description
1 polymer ?
#
loop_
_entity_poly.entity_id
_entity_poly.type
_entity_poly.pdbx_seq_one_letter_code
_entity_poly.pdbx_strand_id
1 'polypeptide(L)'
;MYKKILPFFISFSFLTASAQIGINTTNIDNGVMLEIDSDDSGILIPRITLSSTTDNTTIPGTLTNGTLIYNTTANATLQEGFYYWQNTEWVLISTGSNDNVYTTNGTLNTNRTINTGTNIFQLSGEALRNGFSLKRTNNSLERGLSFQNSGNNYDASIFMESNTGSGLVFATGGNVSDASTLGRTLTLQDDQSITFDTYGSGTFTGTPTQNLMVDTDGNVIEEALNYGVQFYSYNITPAASPDLNALERNNTVSRSGFYTGNLNNVNALKPSNDDGFVIKIVGTYEVQNTGVFNFSEDSDDGARIYVDGSLVLNGWADSGSGQVNTGGVRLAKGKHTFEFWYYENAGGEAFSFSWGTNADGNSGVINASQFTVE
;
A
#
# COMPACT_ATOMS: atom_id res chain seq x y z
N MET A 1 14.62 -116.28 59.24
CA MET A 1 14.76 -114.80 59.21
C MET A 1 14.09 -114.28 57.95
N TYR A 2 13.01 -113.52 58.08
CA TYR A 2 12.40 -112.78 56.97
C TYR A 2 13.00 -111.38 56.92
N LYS A 3 13.43 -110.88 55.76
CA LYS A 3 13.54 -109.43 55.54
C LYS A 3 12.97 -109.04 54.19
N LYS A 4 12.13 -108.01 54.30
CA LYS A 4 11.09 -107.54 53.39
C LYS A 4 11.71 -106.77 52.23
N ILE A 5 11.13 -106.94 51.04
CA ILE A 5 11.36 -106.07 49.89
C ILE A 5 10.54 -104.79 50.11
N LEU A 6 11.17 -103.63 50.05
CA LEU A 6 10.48 -102.34 50.07
C LEU A 6 10.58 -101.75 48.65
N PRO A 7 9.47 -101.67 47.89
CA PRO A 7 9.50 -100.99 46.60
C PRO A 7 9.51 -99.48 46.85
N PHE A 8 10.54 -98.80 46.38
CA PHE A 8 10.61 -97.35 46.42
C PHE A 8 9.86 -96.79 45.20
N PHE A 9 8.61 -96.35 45.42
CA PHE A 9 7.82 -95.62 44.42
C PHE A 9 8.31 -94.17 44.38
N ILE A 10 8.98 -93.77 43.30
CA ILE A 10 9.28 -92.36 43.02
C ILE A 10 8.09 -91.78 42.24
N SER A 11 7.35 -90.88 42.88
CA SER A 11 6.34 -90.04 42.23
C SER A 11 7.06 -88.91 41.49
N PHE A 12 6.89 -88.84 40.16
CA PHE A 12 7.37 -87.72 39.36
C PHE A 12 6.31 -86.62 39.36
N SER A 13 6.53 -85.55 40.12
CA SER A 13 5.71 -84.34 40.05
C SER A 13 6.22 -83.47 38.90
N PHE A 14 5.40 -83.24 37.87
CA PHE A 14 5.74 -82.34 36.78
C PHE A 14 5.52 -80.89 37.24
N LEU A 15 6.58 -80.23 37.71
CA LEU A 15 6.60 -78.78 37.88
C LEU A 15 6.80 -78.13 36.51
N THR A 16 5.83 -77.36 36.05
CA THR A 16 6.01 -76.47 34.89
C THR A 16 6.76 -75.23 35.37
N ALA A 17 8.06 -75.14 35.06
CA ALA A 17 8.83 -73.93 35.25
C ALA A 17 8.79 -73.10 33.96
N SER A 18 8.25 -71.89 34.01
CA SER A 18 8.47 -70.89 32.95
C SER A 18 9.85 -70.30 33.16
N ALA A 19 10.76 -70.47 32.20
CA ALA A 19 12.11 -69.93 32.28
C ALA A 19 12.17 -68.60 31.51
N GLN A 20 12.48 -67.52 32.23
CA GLN A 20 12.99 -66.28 31.65
C GLN A 20 14.40 -66.53 31.09
N ILE A 21 14.73 -65.86 29.98
CA ILE A 21 16.03 -66.01 29.32
C ILE A 21 16.90 -64.81 29.66
N GLY A 22 17.98 -65.06 30.38
CA GLY A 22 19.09 -64.12 30.52
C GLY A 22 20.22 -64.54 29.57
N ILE A 23 20.70 -63.61 28.75
CA ILE A 23 21.93 -63.80 27.97
C ILE A 23 22.99 -62.93 28.62
N ASN A 24 24.06 -63.56 29.08
CA ASN A 24 25.17 -62.92 29.78
C ASN A 24 24.80 -62.21 31.11
N THR A 25 23.59 -62.44 31.63
CA THR A 25 23.15 -62.06 32.98
C THR A 25 22.42 -63.19 33.68
N THR A 26 22.53 -63.25 35.01
CA THR A 26 21.68 -64.08 35.89
C THR A 26 20.67 -63.27 36.68
N ASN A 27 20.81 -61.94 36.68
CA ASN A 27 19.85 -61.03 37.28
C ASN A 27 18.92 -60.53 36.17
N ILE A 28 17.66 -60.96 36.21
CA ILE A 28 16.68 -60.58 35.20
C ILE A 28 15.63 -59.73 35.88
N ASP A 29 15.37 -58.55 35.34
CA ASP A 29 14.41 -57.59 35.86
C ASP A 29 12.98 -58.18 35.86
N ASN A 30 12.24 -57.84 36.91
CA ASN A 30 10.86 -58.30 37.06
C ASN A 30 9.99 -57.77 35.91
N GLY A 31 9.39 -58.68 35.14
CA GLY A 31 8.57 -58.35 33.96
C GLY A 31 9.28 -58.52 32.62
N VAL A 32 10.55 -58.96 32.60
CA VAL A 32 11.33 -59.19 31.38
C VAL A 32 11.39 -60.68 31.06
N MET A 33 11.03 -61.06 29.82
CA MET A 33 11.12 -62.47 29.36
C MET A 33 12.49 -62.79 28.72
N LEU A 34 13.14 -61.77 28.15
CA LEU A 34 14.47 -61.83 27.57
C LEU A 34 15.27 -60.61 27.99
N GLU A 35 16.32 -60.82 28.76
CA GLU A 35 17.30 -59.80 29.13
C GLU A 35 18.66 -60.16 28.55
N ILE A 36 19.30 -59.18 27.92
CA ILE A 36 20.62 -59.33 27.31
C ILE A 36 21.47 -58.22 27.90
N ASP A 37 22.42 -58.60 28.75
CA ASP A 37 23.30 -57.65 29.45
C ASP A 37 24.71 -57.71 28.84
N SER A 38 25.20 -56.56 28.39
CA SER A 38 26.54 -56.43 27.83
C SER A 38 26.96 -54.97 27.82
N ASP A 39 28.21 -54.71 28.21
CA ASP A 39 28.81 -53.37 28.20
C ASP A 39 29.31 -52.95 26.81
N ASP A 40 29.51 -53.91 25.89
CA ASP A 40 30.26 -53.69 24.64
C ASP A 40 29.72 -54.41 23.40
N SER A 41 28.66 -55.21 23.56
CA SER A 41 28.09 -56.03 22.48
C SER A 41 26.64 -55.66 22.20
N GLY A 42 26.28 -55.65 20.91
CA GLY A 42 24.91 -55.41 20.46
C GLY A 42 24.18 -56.69 20.06
N ILE A 43 22.89 -56.55 19.74
CA ILE A 43 22.09 -57.64 19.16
C ILE A 43 22.02 -57.45 17.65
N LEU A 44 22.52 -58.42 16.89
CA LEU A 44 22.35 -58.44 15.44
C LEU A 44 20.99 -59.06 15.09
N ILE A 45 20.01 -58.20 14.82
CA ILE A 45 18.67 -58.59 14.35
C ILE A 45 18.76 -59.13 12.91
N PRO A 46 17.90 -60.10 12.51
CA PRO A 46 17.90 -60.64 11.16
C PRO A 46 17.87 -59.56 10.07
N ARG A 47 18.82 -59.66 9.13
CA ARG A 47 18.95 -58.75 7.99
C ARG A 47 18.23 -59.35 6.79
N ILE A 48 17.13 -58.73 6.38
CA ILE A 48 16.20 -59.25 5.37
C ILE A 48 16.14 -58.30 4.18
N THR A 49 16.21 -58.83 2.97
CA THR A 49 16.06 -58.04 1.74
C THR A 49 14.58 -57.99 1.34
N LEU A 50 13.86 -56.96 1.79
CA LEU A 50 12.44 -56.81 1.46
C LEU A 50 12.25 -56.41 -0.01
N SER A 51 11.21 -56.94 -0.64
CA SER A 51 10.84 -56.58 -2.01
C SER A 51 9.85 -55.40 -2.07
N SER A 52 9.05 -55.17 -1.03
CA SER A 52 8.15 -54.02 -0.86
C SER A 52 7.81 -53.81 0.62
N THR A 53 7.10 -52.73 0.95
CA THR A 53 6.53 -52.52 2.30
C THR A 53 5.46 -53.55 2.67
N THR A 54 4.94 -54.33 1.71
CA THR A 54 3.92 -55.36 1.94
C THR A 54 4.45 -56.78 1.77
N ASP A 55 5.77 -56.93 1.63
CA ASP A 55 6.43 -58.22 1.42
C ASP A 55 6.20 -59.16 2.60
N ASN A 56 5.29 -60.11 2.43
CA ASN A 56 4.98 -61.16 3.38
C ASN A 56 5.45 -62.55 2.92
N THR A 57 6.33 -62.59 1.91
CA THR A 57 6.78 -63.85 1.29
C THR A 57 8.25 -64.15 1.58
N THR A 58 9.09 -63.12 1.71
CA THR A 58 10.52 -63.27 2.00
C THR A 58 10.78 -63.93 3.35
N ILE A 59 9.90 -63.70 4.33
CA ILE A 59 9.90 -64.41 5.61
C ILE A 59 8.76 -65.44 5.56
N PRO A 60 9.04 -66.76 5.51
CA PRO A 60 8.01 -67.78 5.40
C PRO A 60 7.07 -67.84 6.61
N GLY A 61 5.79 -68.12 6.37
CA GLY A 61 4.76 -68.31 7.40
C GLY A 61 3.89 -67.07 7.65
N THR A 62 3.03 -67.14 8.67
CA THR A 62 2.17 -66.00 9.05
C THR A 62 2.95 -65.00 9.89
N LEU A 63 3.25 -63.83 9.32
CA LEU A 63 3.90 -62.74 10.05
C LEU A 63 2.98 -62.21 11.17
N THR A 64 3.53 -62.13 12.38
CA THR A 64 2.83 -61.60 13.57
C THR A 64 3.24 -60.15 13.79
N ASN A 65 2.29 -59.30 14.18
CA ASN A 65 2.56 -57.90 14.52
C ASN A 65 3.68 -57.79 15.57
N GLY A 66 4.63 -56.88 15.36
CA GLY A 66 5.80 -56.69 16.21
C GLY A 66 7.04 -57.49 15.81
N THR A 67 6.96 -58.31 14.74
CA THR A 67 8.16 -58.96 14.16
C THR A 67 9.16 -57.88 13.72
N LEU A 68 10.36 -57.86 14.31
CA LEU A 68 11.41 -56.87 14.05
C LEU A 68 12.49 -57.44 13.12
N ILE A 69 12.87 -56.67 12.10
CA ILE A 69 13.95 -56.98 11.18
C ILE A 69 14.81 -55.75 10.90
N TYR A 70 15.97 -55.98 10.29
CA TYR A 70 16.72 -54.94 9.60
C TYR A 70 16.56 -55.14 8.08
N ASN A 71 15.85 -54.25 7.39
CA ASN A 71 15.72 -54.27 5.94
C ASN A 71 17.03 -53.85 5.27
N THR A 72 17.50 -54.60 4.28
CA THR A 72 18.71 -54.28 3.50
C THR A 72 18.40 -53.66 2.13
N THR A 73 17.14 -53.51 1.76
CA THR A 73 16.74 -52.94 0.47
C THR A 73 16.65 -51.42 0.56
N ALA A 74 17.34 -50.71 -0.34
CA ALA A 74 17.22 -49.26 -0.52
C ALA A 74 16.69 -48.95 -1.93
N ASN A 75 15.49 -48.38 -2.01
CA ASN A 75 14.84 -47.96 -3.26
C ASN A 75 13.86 -46.80 -2.99
N ALA A 76 13.00 -46.46 -3.96
CA ALA A 76 12.06 -45.34 -3.84
C ALA A 76 10.99 -45.52 -2.73
N THR A 77 10.70 -46.76 -2.31
CA THR A 77 9.63 -47.07 -1.33
C THR A 77 10.17 -47.67 -0.03
N LEU A 78 11.39 -48.19 -0.03
CA LEU A 78 12.05 -48.80 1.12
C LEU A 78 13.38 -48.13 1.41
N GLN A 79 13.66 -47.90 2.70
CA GLN A 79 14.95 -47.44 3.19
C GLN A 79 15.68 -48.60 3.85
N GLU A 80 17.00 -48.63 3.79
CA GLU A 80 17.77 -49.53 4.64
C GLU A 80 17.59 -49.11 6.11
N GLY A 81 17.23 -50.04 6.99
CA GLY A 81 16.99 -49.69 8.40
C GLY A 81 16.15 -50.71 9.17
N PHE A 82 15.80 -50.38 10.41
CA PHE A 82 14.96 -51.24 11.24
C PHE A 82 13.49 -51.12 10.82
N TYR A 83 12.83 -52.26 10.65
CA TYR A 83 11.40 -52.34 10.34
C TYR A 83 10.71 -53.31 11.29
N TYR A 84 9.46 -53.01 11.64
CA TYR A 84 8.59 -53.97 12.29
C TYR A 84 7.34 -54.24 11.47
N TRP A 85 6.84 -55.48 11.52
CA TRP A 85 5.60 -55.86 10.87
C TRP A 85 4.40 -55.35 11.67
N GLN A 86 3.46 -54.69 11.01
CA GLN A 86 2.20 -54.25 11.62
C GLN A 86 1.10 -54.23 10.57
N ASN A 87 -0.05 -54.84 10.85
CA ASN A 87 -1.28 -54.69 10.07
C ASN A 87 -1.11 -54.90 8.56
N THR A 88 -0.29 -55.88 8.16
CA THR A 88 0.04 -56.25 6.76
C THR A 88 1.11 -55.43 6.05
N GLU A 89 1.86 -54.59 6.78
CA GLU A 89 2.97 -53.82 6.23
C GLU A 89 4.21 -53.78 7.15
N TRP A 90 5.37 -53.54 6.54
CA TRP A 90 6.62 -53.23 7.19
C TRP A 90 6.71 -51.73 7.45
N VAL A 91 6.74 -51.36 8.74
CA VAL A 91 6.87 -49.97 9.19
C VAL A 91 8.32 -49.67 9.56
N LEU A 92 8.91 -48.65 8.93
CA LEU A 92 10.26 -48.18 9.23
C LEU A 92 10.30 -47.55 10.63
N ILE A 93 11.24 -47.99 11.46
CA ILE A 93 11.62 -47.30 12.69
C ILE A 93 12.64 -46.23 12.32
N SER A 94 12.14 -45.03 12.02
CA SER A 94 12.99 -43.86 11.76
C SER A 94 13.28 -43.12 13.06
N THR A 95 14.52 -42.65 13.23
CA THR A 95 14.94 -41.77 14.35
C THR A 95 14.78 -40.28 14.01
N GLY A 96 14.18 -39.94 12.87
CA GLY A 96 13.93 -38.55 12.47
C GLY A 96 12.64 -38.45 11.64
N SER A 97 11.76 -37.53 12.02
CA SER A 97 10.49 -37.32 11.33
C SER A 97 10.72 -36.85 9.91
N ASN A 98 9.96 -37.42 8.99
CA ASN A 98 9.52 -36.81 7.74
C ASN A 98 9.51 -35.27 7.82
N ASP A 99 10.20 -34.62 6.87
CA ASP A 99 10.38 -33.18 6.64
C ASP A 99 9.48 -32.22 7.46
N ASN A 100 9.89 -31.90 8.69
CA ASN A 100 9.34 -30.78 9.45
C ASN A 100 10.33 -29.61 9.45
N VAL A 101 9.84 -28.38 9.25
CA VAL A 101 10.68 -27.16 9.27
C VAL A 101 11.31 -26.92 10.65
N TYR A 102 10.73 -27.47 11.72
CA TYR A 102 11.26 -27.45 13.08
C TYR A 102 11.39 -28.85 13.67
N THR A 103 12.40 -29.04 14.52
CA THR A 103 12.79 -30.37 15.01
C THR A 103 12.06 -30.81 16.28
N THR A 104 11.58 -29.88 17.13
CA THR A 104 10.70 -30.16 18.30
C THR A 104 10.11 -28.86 18.88
N ASN A 105 8.88 -28.88 19.40
CA ASN A 105 8.23 -27.78 20.16
C ASN A 105 8.33 -26.36 19.55
N GLY A 106 8.07 -26.21 18.24
CA GLY A 106 7.87 -24.91 17.60
C GLY A 106 9.05 -23.93 17.68
N THR A 107 10.25 -24.39 18.08
CA THR A 107 11.41 -23.54 18.29
C THR A 107 12.48 -23.82 17.23
N LEU A 108 13.02 -22.76 16.63
CA LEU A 108 14.08 -22.80 15.63
C LEU A 108 15.38 -22.25 16.23
N ASN A 109 16.26 -23.13 16.67
CA ASN A 109 17.52 -22.75 17.34
C ASN A 109 18.60 -22.24 16.37
N THR A 110 18.39 -22.36 15.07
CA THR A 110 19.31 -21.93 14.02
C THR A 110 18.53 -21.49 12.77
N ASN A 111 19.15 -20.67 11.92
CA ASN A 111 18.57 -20.24 10.65
C ASN A 111 18.12 -21.45 9.80
N ARG A 112 17.04 -21.29 9.04
CA ARG A 112 16.53 -22.30 8.09
C ARG A 112 16.36 -21.69 6.71
N THR A 113 16.68 -22.48 5.70
CA THR A 113 16.44 -22.17 4.29
C THR A 113 15.67 -23.33 3.70
N ILE A 114 14.44 -23.08 3.25
CA ILE A 114 13.60 -24.05 2.53
C ILE A 114 13.72 -23.72 1.05
N ASN A 115 14.22 -24.67 0.26
CA ASN A 115 14.34 -24.52 -1.20
C ASN A 115 13.17 -25.25 -1.88
N THR A 116 12.41 -24.55 -2.71
CA THR A 116 11.34 -25.11 -3.55
C THR A 116 11.61 -24.78 -5.03
N GLY A 117 12.49 -25.55 -5.65
CA GLY A 117 13.04 -25.23 -6.97
C GLY A 117 13.99 -24.04 -6.88
N THR A 118 13.72 -22.97 -7.64
CA THR A 118 14.47 -21.69 -7.56
C THR A 118 13.99 -20.78 -6.43
N ASN A 119 12.85 -21.10 -5.80
CA ASN A 119 12.27 -20.27 -4.75
C ASN A 119 12.90 -20.63 -3.40
N ILE A 120 13.20 -19.61 -2.59
CA ILE A 120 13.84 -19.76 -1.30
C ILE A 120 13.01 -19.07 -0.23
N PHE A 121 12.59 -19.82 0.79
CA PHE A 121 12.01 -19.29 2.02
C PHE A 121 13.04 -19.39 3.15
N GLN A 122 13.46 -18.24 3.69
CA GLN A 122 14.50 -18.18 4.72
C GLN A 122 13.94 -17.65 6.04
N LEU A 123 14.18 -18.40 7.12
CA LEU A 123 13.97 -17.97 8.50
C LEU A 123 15.34 -17.72 9.11
N SER A 124 15.65 -16.47 9.47
CA SER A 124 16.96 -16.11 10.01
C SER A 124 16.85 -15.20 11.23
N GLY A 125 17.62 -15.50 12.27
CA GLY A 125 17.75 -14.68 13.48
C GLY A 125 19.19 -14.20 13.60
N GLU A 126 19.52 -13.08 12.95
CA GLU A 126 20.77 -12.36 13.20
C GLU A 126 20.56 -11.44 14.42
N ALA A 127 21.54 -11.38 15.33
CA ALA A 127 21.49 -10.48 16.46
C ALA A 127 21.20 -9.05 15.97
N LEU A 128 20.20 -8.39 16.56
CA LEU A 128 19.68 -7.05 16.25
C LEU A 128 18.61 -6.94 15.13
N ARG A 129 18.08 -8.04 14.58
CA ARG A 129 16.93 -7.99 13.64
C ARG A 129 15.82 -8.94 14.08
N ASN A 130 14.87 -8.44 14.86
CA ASN A 130 13.67 -9.18 15.28
C ASN A 130 12.58 -9.19 14.19
N GLY A 131 12.83 -9.77 13.01
CA GLY A 131 11.86 -9.72 11.92
C GLY A 131 11.86 -10.92 10.98
N PHE A 132 10.66 -11.29 10.54
CA PHE A 132 10.44 -12.09 9.32
C PHE A 132 11.09 -11.36 8.13
N SER A 133 12.11 -11.96 7.52
CA SER A 133 12.87 -11.35 6.42
C SER A 133 12.62 -12.10 5.12
N LEU A 134 12.20 -11.37 4.08
CA LEU A 134 12.10 -11.86 2.71
C LEU A 134 13.33 -11.40 1.96
N LYS A 135 14.20 -12.35 1.59
CA LYS A 135 15.41 -12.08 0.83
C LYS A 135 15.22 -12.48 -0.63
N ARG A 136 15.41 -11.54 -1.55
CA ARG A 136 15.45 -11.81 -2.99
C ARG A 136 16.78 -12.47 -3.37
N THR A 137 16.76 -13.51 -4.21
CA THR A 137 17.97 -14.13 -4.75
C THR A 137 18.19 -13.88 -6.25
N ASN A 138 17.19 -13.36 -6.97
CA ASN A 138 17.24 -13.04 -8.41
C ASN A 138 16.50 -11.72 -8.74
N ASN A 139 17.10 -10.86 -9.57
CA ASN A 139 16.75 -9.44 -9.68
C ASN A 139 15.64 -9.03 -10.67
N SER A 140 15.16 -9.86 -11.59
CA SER A 140 14.34 -9.35 -12.71
C SER A 140 12.84 -9.65 -12.66
N LEU A 141 12.38 -10.70 -11.97
CA LEU A 141 10.98 -11.16 -12.06
C LEU A 141 10.34 -11.62 -10.74
N GLU A 142 11.09 -11.70 -9.64
CA GLU A 142 10.58 -12.22 -8.36
C GLU A 142 9.90 -11.14 -7.52
N ARG A 143 8.62 -11.35 -7.20
CA ARG A 143 7.88 -10.61 -6.18
C ARG A 143 8.14 -11.24 -4.80
N GLY A 144 8.07 -10.44 -3.74
CA GLY A 144 8.22 -10.88 -2.35
C GLY A 144 6.99 -11.66 -1.90
N LEU A 145 6.06 -11.01 -1.21
CA LEU A 145 4.76 -11.61 -0.88
C LEU A 145 3.76 -11.25 -1.95
N SER A 146 3.15 -12.25 -2.58
CA SER A 146 2.05 -12.03 -3.53
C SER A 146 0.76 -12.60 -2.96
N PHE A 147 -0.34 -11.89 -3.15
CA PHE A 147 -1.65 -12.21 -2.60
C PHE A 147 -2.58 -12.62 -3.73
N GLN A 148 -3.02 -13.89 -3.71
CA GLN A 148 -3.97 -14.43 -4.66
C GLN A 148 -5.41 -14.21 -4.18
N ASN A 149 -6.31 -13.97 -5.12
CA ASN A 149 -7.74 -14.01 -4.90
C ASN A 149 -8.28 -15.45 -5.02
N SER A 150 -9.58 -15.62 -4.75
CA SER A 150 -10.26 -16.92 -4.81
C SER A 150 -10.29 -17.57 -6.20
N GLY A 151 -9.96 -16.82 -7.25
CA GLY A 151 -9.77 -17.30 -8.62
C GLY A 151 -8.33 -17.75 -8.94
N ASN A 152 -7.42 -17.77 -7.97
CA ASN A 152 -5.98 -18.07 -8.10
C ASN A 152 -5.16 -17.05 -8.90
N ASN A 153 -5.73 -15.89 -9.18
CA ASN A 153 -5.01 -14.77 -9.78
C ASN A 153 -4.48 -13.85 -8.68
N TYR A 154 -3.44 -13.08 -8.96
CA TYR A 154 -2.82 -12.17 -8.02
C TYR A 154 -3.48 -10.80 -8.08
N ASP A 155 -3.92 -10.30 -6.91
CA ASP A 155 -4.51 -8.97 -6.75
C ASP A 155 -3.50 -7.93 -6.23
N ALA A 156 -2.50 -8.40 -5.49
CA ALA A 156 -1.48 -7.54 -4.89
C ALA A 156 -0.15 -8.27 -4.67
N SER A 157 0.92 -7.48 -4.55
CA SER A 157 2.23 -7.96 -4.08
C SER A 157 2.99 -6.87 -3.33
N ILE A 158 3.85 -7.30 -2.41
CA ILE A 158 4.78 -6.47 -1.64
C ILE A 158 6.19 -7.00 -1.86
N PHE A 159 7.11 -6.15 -2.32
CA PHE A 159 8.45 -6.58 -2.71
C PHE A 159 9.50 -5.46 -2.65
N MET A 160 10.78 -5.83 -2.69
CA MET A 160 11.91 -4.90 -2.72
C MET A 160 12.43 -4.72 -4.16
N GLU A 161 12.74 -3.48 -4.54
CA GLU A 161 13.27 -3.11 -5.86
C GLU A 161 14.79 -3.39 -6.00
N SER A 162 15.32 -3.39 -7.23
CA SER A 162 16.70 -3.85 -7.52
C SER A 162 17.79 -2.79 -7.67
N ASN A 163 17.44 -1.52 -7.79
CA ASN A 163 18.37 -0.48 -8.23
C ASN A 163 18.89 0.34 -7.03
N THR A 164 19.91 1.16 -7.20
CA THR A 164 20.26 2.18 -6.20
C THR A 164 19.13 3.21 -6.09
N GLY A 165 18.64 3.54 -4.89
CA GLY A 165 17.44 4.37 -4.74
C GLY A 165 16.13 3.55 -4.67
N SER A 166 16.22 2.27 -4.33
CA SER A 166 15.11 1.30 -4.40
C SER A 166 14.70 0.86 -3.01
N GLY A 167 13.44 1.09 -2.65
CA GLY A 167 12.91 0.61 -1.37
C GLY A 167 11.77 -0.40 -1.49
N LEU A 168 10.78 -0.27 -0.62
CA LEU A 168 9.65 -1.18 -0.48
C LEU A 168 8.50 -0.78 -1.41
N VAL A 169 8.11 -1.69 -2.31
CA VAL A 169 7.03 -1.49 -3.26
C VAL A 169 5.78 -2.24 -2.84
N PHE A 170 4.65 -1.55 -2.94
CA PHE A 170 3.32 -2.10 -2.97
C PHE A 170 2.82 -2.02 -4.41
N ALA A 171 2.48 -3.18 -5.00
CA ALA A 171 1.89 -3.28 -6.32
C ALA A 171 0.51 -3.92 -6.21
N THR A 172 -0.50 -3.32 -6.83
CA THR A 172 -1.91 -3.70 -6.70
C THR A 172 -2.65 -3.44 -8.01
N GLY A 173 -3.93 -3.82 -8.08
CA GLY A 173 -4.84 -3.31 -9.11
C GLY A 173 -4.91 -4.11 -10.41
N GLY A 174 -4.47 -5.37 -10.39
CA GLY A 174 -4.72 -6.32 -11.46
C GLY A 174 -5.29 -7.61 -10.91
N ASN A 175 -6.11 -8.32 -11.67
CA ASN A 175 -6.53 -9.70 -11.38
C ASN A 175 -5.74 -10.60 -12.34
N VAL A 176 -4.43 -10.68 -12.13
CA VAL A 176 -3.46 -11.16 -13.14
C VAL A 176 -2.96 -12.57 -12.82
N SER A 177 -2.62 -13.35 -13.85
CA SER A 177 -2.08 -14.71 -13.67
C SER A 177 -0.62 -14.74 -13.22
N ASP A 178 0.11 -13.63 -13.37
CA ASP A 178 1.51 -13.48 -12.98
C ASP A 178 1.70 -12.21 -12.13
N ALA A 179 2.11 -12.40 -10.88
CA ALA A 179 2.36 -11.32 -9.93
C ALA A 179 3.43 -10.32 -10.41
N SER A 180 4.35 -10.74 -11.28
CA SER A 180 5.38 -9.86 -11.87
C SER A 180 4.79 -8.75 -12.75
N THR A 181 3.53 -8.92 -13.19
CA THR A 181 2.82 -7.96 -14.06
C THR A 181 1.95 -6.96 -13.30
N LEU A 182 1.83 -7.09 -11.97
CA LEU A 182 1.11 -6.13 -11.15
C LEU A 182 1.74 -4.73 -11.24
N GLY A 183 0.88 -3.71 -11.40
CA GLY A 183 1.27 -2.31 -11.44
C GLY A 183 1.66 -1.78 -10.07
N ARG A 184 2.71 -0.94 -10.03
CA ARG A 184 3.14 -0.27 -8.79
C ARG A 184 2.11 0.78 -8.40
N THR A 185 1.85 0.91 -7.10
CA THR A 185 0.94 1.93 -6.56
C THR A 185 1.58 2.80 -5.50
N LEU A 186 2.47 2.23 -4.68
CA LEU A 186 3.23 2.96 -3.67
C LEU A 186 4.65 2.41 -3.57
N THR A 187 5.63 3.30 -3.57
CA THR A 187 7.04 2.97 -3.36
C THR A 187 7.59 3.80 -2.20
N LEU A 188 8.04 3.13 -1.13
CA LEU A 188 8.76 3.75 -0.01
C LEU A 188 10.26 3.61 -0.27
N GLN A 189 10.95 4.68 -0.59
CA GLN A 189 12.33 4.66 -1.06
C GLN A 189 13.33 4.58 0.11
N ASP A 190 14.56 4.17 -0.19
CA ASP A 190 15.66 4.08 0.78
C ASP A 190 16.18 5.46 1.25
N ASP A 191 15.94 6.51 0.46
CA ASP A 191 16.22 7.91 0.79
C ASP A 191 15.10 8.58 1.63
N GLN A 192 14.17 7.78 2.16
CA GLN A 192 12.99 8.21 2.94
C GLN A 192 11.93 8.97 2.13
N SER A 193 12.07 9.07 0.81
CA SER A 193 11.01 9.60 -0.04
C SER A 193 9.91 8.57 -0.29
N ILE A 194 8.72 9.07 -0.62
CA ILE A 194 7.56 8.26 -0.97
C ILE A 194 7.14 8.64 -2.39
N THR A 195 7.01 7.66 -3.26
CA THR A 195 6.45 7.83 -4.60
C THR A 195 5.10 7.11 -4.68
N PHE A 196 4.07 7.82 -5.13
CA PHE A 196 2.81 7.20 -5.53
C PHE A 196 2.83 7.01 -7.05
N ASP A 197 3.16 5.80 -7.50
CA ASP A 197 3.35 5.48 -8.92
C ASP A 197 2.08 5.65 -9.79
N THR A 198 0.90 5.62 -9.17
CA THR A 198 -0.40 5.76 -9.85
C THR A 198 -1.34 6.78 -9.22
N TYR A 199 -0.89 7.59 -8.25
CA TYR A 199 -1.69 8.74 -7.81
C TYR A 199 -1.79 9.71 -8.98
N GLY A 200 -2.94 9.76 -9.65
CA GLY A 200 -3.07 10.52 -10.89
C GLY A 200 -3.44 9.73 -12.15
N SER A 201 -3.48 8.38 -12.13
CA SER A 201 -3.78 7.60 -13.34
C SER A 201 -5.28 7.56 -13.66
N GLY A 202 -5.78 8.72 -14.05
CA GLY A 202 -7.10 9.00 -14.57
C GLY A 202 -7.08 10.44 -15.06
N THR A 203 -7.75 10.76 -16.16
CA THR A 203 -7.92 12.16 -16.56
C THR A 203 -8.81 12.82 -15.50
N PHE A 204 -8.22 13.50 -14.52
CA PHE A 204 -8.98 14.34 -13.61
C PHE A 204 -9.48 15.54 -14.42
N THR A 205 -10.70 15.42 -14.93
CA THR A 205 -11.37 16.53 -15.63
C THR A 205 -11.93 17.46 -14.55
N GLY A 206 -11.16 18.48 -14.18
CA GLY A 206 -11.57 19.49 -13.22
C GLY A 206 -10.39 20.32 -12.73
N THR A 207 -10.64 21.57 -12.34
CA THR A 207 -9.64 22.39 -11.65
C THR A 207 -9.46 21.82 -10.24
N PRO A 208 -8.24 21.49 -9.78
CA PRO A 208 -8.02 21.03 -8.42
C PRO A 208 -8.57 22.07 -7.44
N THR A 209 -9.34 21.64 -6.45
CA THR A 209 -9.90 22.50 -5.41
C THR A 209 -9.06 22.51 -4.14
N GLN A 210 -8.05 21.65 -4.05
CA GLN A 210 -7.14 21.55 -2.91
C GLN A 210 -5.73 21.18 -3.37
N ASN A 211 -4.71 21.66 -2.65
CA ASN A 211 -3.35 21.14 -2.73
C ASN A 211 -3.16 20.05 -1.67
N LEU A 212 -2.46 18.98 -2.04
CA LEU A 212 -1.93 18.01 -1.08
C LEU A 212 -0.55 18.50 -0.64
N MET A 213 -0.41 18.84 0.63
CA MET A 213 0.81 19.46 1.17
C MET A 213 1.27 18.74 2.42
N VAL A 214 2.48 19.09 2.86
CA VAL A 214 3.02 18.66 4.15
C VAL A 214 3.11 19.88 5.05
N ASP A 215 2.43 19.85 6.20
CA ASP A 215 2.49 20.93 7.18
C ASP A 215 3.85 20.98 7.92
N THR A 216 4.03 21.97 8.80
CA THR A 216 5.28 22.12 9.58
C THR A 216 5.54 20.97 10.54
N ASP A 217 4.53 20.18 10.88
CA ASP A 217 4.62 19.00 11.74
C ASP A 217 4.87 17.72 10.95
N GLY A 218 4.94 17.81 9.61
CA GLY A 218 5.16 16.68 8.73
C GLY A 218 3.90 15.90 8.36
N ASN A 219 2.70 16.40 8.68
CA ASN A 219 1.45 15.75 8.33
C ASN A 219 1.07 16.05 6.88
N VAL A 220 0.53 15.05 6.19
CA VAL A 220 -0.13 15.25 4.90
C VAL A 220 -1.47 15.93 5.15
N ILE A 221 -1.66 17.12 4.58
CA ILE A 221 -2.89 17.92 4.66
C ILE A 221 -3.45 18.21 3.28
N GLU A 222 -4.76 18.43 3.21
CA GLU A 222 -5.42 19.05 2.07
C GLU A 222 -5.75 20.51 2.43
N GLU A 223 -5.32 21.45 1.60
CA GLU A 223 -5.66 22.87 1.79
C GLU A 223 -6.39 23.40 0.56
N ALA A 224 -7.50 24.11 0.78
CA ALA A 224 -8.34 24.64 -0.30
C ALA A 224 -7.58 25.64 -1.18
N LEU A 225 -7.67 25.41 -2.49
CA LEU A 225 -7.24 26.38 -3.49
C LEU A 225 -8.32 27.45 -3.58
N ASN A 226 -8.03 28.65 -3.08
CA ASN A 226 -8.94 29.81 -3.11
C ASN A 226 -9.03 30.43 -4.53
N TYR A 227 -9.29 29.61 -5.57
CA TYR A 227 -9.43 30.08 -6.95
C TYR A 227 -10.71 30.88 -7.14
N GLY A 228 -10.57 32.15 -7.43
CA GLY A 228 -11.66 33.11 -7.50
C GLY A 228 -11.19 34.52 -7.16
N VAL A 229 -12.17 35.40 -7.03
CA VAL A 229 -11.98 36.77 -6.57
C VAL A 229 -12.88 37.03 -5.36
N GLN A 230 -12.45 37.95 -4.50
CA GLN A 230 -13.29 38.51 -3.47
C GLN A 230 -13.95 39.78 -4.03
N PHE A 231 -15.26 39.93 -3.87
CA PHE A 231 -15.95 41.16 -4.25
C PHE A 231 -16.57 41.87 -3.03
N TYR A 232 -16.75 43.17 -3.18
CA TYR A 232 -17.43 44.06 -2.26
C TYR A 232 -18.30 45.01 -3.07
N SER A 233 -19.56 45.19 -2.68
CA SER A 233 -20.44 46.15 -3.31
C SER A 233 -21.11 47.06 -2.30
N TYR A 234 -21.38 48.29 -2.73
CA TYR A 234 -21.77 49.41 -1.90
C TYR A 234 -22.97 50.09 -2.53
N ASN A 235 -24.06 50.23 -1.77
CA ASN A 235 -25.12 51.16 -2.13
C ASN A 235 -24.59 52.60 -1.93
N ILE A 236 -24.82 53.45 -2.91
CA ILE A 236 -24.52 54.88 -2.86
C ILE A 236 -25.76 55.70 -3.22
N THR A 237 -25.73 56.99 -2.94
CA THR A 237 -26.65 57.90 -3.62
C THR A 237 -26.18 58.03 -5.08
N PRO A 238 -27.08 57.89 -6.08
CA PRO A 238 -26.75 58.07 -7.49
C PRO A 238 -25.88 59.30 -7.72
N ALA A 239 -24.70 59.09 -8.28
CA ALA A 239 -23.72 60.13 -8.54
C ALA A 239 -22.83 59.74 -9.72
N ALA A 240 -22.59 60.69 -10.62
CA ALA A 240 -21.63 60.53 -11.70
C ALA A 240 -20.20 60.47 -11.14
N SER A 241 -19.39 59.54 -11.63
CA SER A 241 -17.98 59.37 -11.25
C SER A 241 -17.73 59.36 -9.73
N PRO A 242 -18.32 58.44 -8.96
CA PRO A 242 -18.24 58.45 -7.49
C PRO A 242 -16.78 58.39 -6.99
N ASP A 243 -16.48 59.07 -5.88
CA ASP A 243 -15.14 59.10 -5.28
C ASP A 243 -14.88 57.82 -4.48
N LEU A 244 -14.00 56.97 -5.01
CA LEU A 244 -13.59 55.71 -4.39
C LEU A 244 -12.93 55.89 -3.02
N ASN A 245 -12.18 56.99 -2.80
CA ASN A 245 -11.54 57.24 -1.52
C ASN A 245 -12.56 57.62 -0.44
N ALA A 246 -13.64 58.28 -0.82
CA ALA A 246 -14.76 58.55 0.07
C ALA A 246 -15.56 57.28 0.33
N LEU A 247 -15.76 56.45 -0.70
CA LEU A 247 -16.47 55.18 -0.63
C LEU A 247 -15.86 54.23 0.40
N GLU A 248 -14.56 53.93 0.28
CA GLU A 248 -13.88 52.97 1.17
C GLU A 248 -13.78 53.46 2.62
N ARG A 249 -13.83 54.78 2.87
CA ARG A 249 -13.74 55.34 4.23
C ARG A 249 -15.08 55.48 4.93
N ASN A 250 -16.13 55.81 4.17
CA ASN A 250 -17.38 56.31 4.75
C ASN A 250 -18.57 55.38 4.53
N ASN A 251 -18.47 54.38 3.65
CA ASN A 251 -19.59 53.50 3.34
C ASN A 251 -19.40 52.10 3.91
N THR A 252 -20.50 51.55 4.42
CA THR A 252 -20.57 50.14 4.82
C THR A 252 -20.72 49.26 3.58
N VAL A 253 -19.94 48.19 3.52
CA VAL A 253 -20.11 47.12 2.51
C VAL A 253 -21.54 46.62 2.58
N SER A 254 -22.27 46.74 1.48
CA SER A 254 -23.67 46.31 1.37
C SER A 254 -23.78 44.81 1.06
N ARG A 255 -22.84 44.28 0.27
CA ARG A 255 -22.71 42.86 -0.02
C ARG A 255 -21.25 42.52 -0.34
N SER A 256 -20.82 41.33 0.06
CA SER A 256 -19.50 40.81 -0.29
C SER A 256 -19.55 39.30 -0.43
N GLY A 257 -18.58 38.72 -1.13
CA GLY A 257 -18.47 37.28 -1.23
C GLY A 257 -17.36 36.83 -2.16
N PHE A 258 -17.24 35.52 -2.28
CA PHE A 258 -16.33 34.88 -3.22
C PHE A 258 -17.03 34.63 -4.55
N TYR A 259 -16.31 34.83 -5.66
CA TYR A 259 -16.85 34.64 -7.00
C TYR A 259 -15.86 33.94 -7.93
N THR A 260 -16.37 33.03 -8.76
CA THR A 260 -15.57 32.21 -9.68
C THR A 260 -16.05 32.26 -11.14
N GLY A 261 -17.10 33.04 -11.41
CA GLY A 261 -17.67 33.16 -12.75
C GLY A 261 -16.95 34.20 -13.61
N ASN A 262 -17.53 34.48 -14.78
CA ASN A 262 -17.03 35.50 -15.68
C ASN A 262 -17.27 36.90 -15.12
N LEU A 263 -16.29 37.80 -15.25
CA LEU A 263 -16.37 39.19 -14.85
C LEU A 263 -17.18 40.01 -15.88
N ASN A 264 -18.45 39.62 -16.07
CA ASN A 264 -19.44 40.31 -16.89
C ASN A 264 -20.88 40.11 -16.38
N ASN A 265 -21.04 39.75 -15.11
CA ASN A 265 -22.33 39.42 -14.51
C ASN A 265 -22.65 40.35 -13.34
N VAL A 266 -23.25 41.50 -13.65
CA VAL A 266 -23.66 42.52 -12.65
C VAL A 266 -24.53 41.90 -11.56
N ASN A 267 -25.54 41.10 -11.94
CA ASN A 267 -26.49 40.49 -11.01
C ASN A 267 -25.82 39.56 -9.99
N ALA A 268 -24.71 38.92 -10.36
CA ALA A 268 -23.96 38.09 -9.44
C ALA A 268 -23.26 38.91 -8.34
N LEU A 269 -22.98 40.19 -8.55
CA LEU A 269 -22.08 40.99 -7.70
C LEU A 269 -22.73 42.26 -7.11
N LYS A 270 -23.80 42.79 -7.73
CA LYS A 270 -24.47 44.02 -7.30
C LYS A 270 -25.15 43.88 -5.92
N PRO A 271 -25.35 45.01 -5.21
CA PRO A 271 -26.12 45.01 -3.97
C PRO A 271 -27.63 44.94 -4.27
N SER A 272 -28.48 45.22 -3.30
CA SER A 272 -29.95 45.11 -3.44
C SER A 272 -30.58 46.18 -4.35
N ASN A 273 -29.89 47.29 -4.60
CA ASN A 273 -30.40 48.39 -5.39
C ASN A 273 -30.14 48.17 -6.89
N ASP A 274 -31.05 48.66 -7.72
CA ASP A 274 -30.88 48.67 -9.18
C ASP A 274 -30.10 49.89 -9.67
N ASP A 275 -30.17 51.03 -8.96
CA ASP A 275 -29.41 52.24 -9.28
C ASP A 275 -28.54 52.67 -8.09
N GLY A 276 -27.46 53.40 -8.38
CA GLY A 276 -26.60 53.99 -7.37
C GLY A 276 -25.83 52.95 -6.59
N PHE A 277 -24.89 52.26 -7.23
CA PHE A 277 -24.00 51.33 -6.54
C PHE A 277 -22.58 51.30 -7.12
N VAL A 278 -21.65 50.76 -6.34
CA VAL A 278 -20.27 50.50 -6.76
C VAL A 278 -19.92 49.05 -6.43
N ILE A 279 -19.19 48.37 -7.32
CA ILE A 279 -18.62 47.04 -7.13
C ILE A 279 -17.09 47.14 -7.20
N LYS A 280 -16.42 46.61 -6.18
CA LYS A 280 -14.97 46.33 -6.14
C LYS A 280 -14.76 44.81 -6.24
N ILE A 281 -13.86 44.38 -7.10
CA ILE A 281 -13.46 42.97 -7.27
C ILE A 281 -11.95 42.90 -7.10
N VAL A 282 -11.47 42.04 -6.21
CA VAL A 282 -10.04 41.88 -5.92
C VAL A 282 -9.60 40.43 -6.04
N GLY A 283 -8.41 40.23 -6.62
CA GLY A 283 -7.78 38.91 -6.71
C GLY A 283 -6.32 39.01 -7.12
N THR A 284 -5.58 37.93 -6.91
CA THR A 284 -4.19 37.78 -7.33
C THR A 284 -4.12 36.91 -8.57
N TYR A 285 -3.47 37.38 -9.63
CA TYR A 285 -3.20 36.61 -10.84
C TYR A 285 -1.72 36.21 -10.90
N GLU A 286 -1.44 34.93 -11.12
CA GLU A 286 -0.08 34.42 -11.27
C GLU A 286 0.32 34.47 -12.76
N VAL A 287 1.07 35.51 -13.13
CA VAL A 287 1.61 35.68 -14.48
C VAL A 287 2.62 34.58 -14.77
N GLN A 288 2.39 33.82 -15.84
CA GLN A 288 3.28 32.72 -16.23
C GLN A 288 4.45 33.19 -17.09
N ASN A 289 4.21 34.20 -17.93
CA ASN A 289 5.17 34.74 -18.88
C ASN A 289 5.29 36.26 -18.73
N THR A 290 6.49 36.72 -18.39
CA THR A 290 6.83 38.15 -18.34
C THR A 290 6.52 38.83 -19.68
N GLY A 291 5.52 39.70 -19.75
CA GLY A 291 5.15 40.38 -21.00
C GLY A 291 4.11 41.48 -20.83
N VAL A 292 3.53 41.94 -21.95
CA VAL A 292 2.47 42.95 -21.96
C VAL A 292 1.11 42.26 -21.81
N PHE A 293 0.25 42.82 -20.97
CA PHE A 293 -1.13 42.41 -20.77
C PHE A 293 -2.02 43.57 -21.17
N ASN A 294 -2.86 43.37 -22.20
CA ASN A 294 -3.85 44.35 -22.61
C ASN A 294 -5.21 43.98 -22.03
N PHE A 295 -6.02 45.00 -21.77
CA PHE A 295 -7.35 44.90 -21.19
C PHE A 295 -8.32 45.73 -22.02
N SER A 296 -9.57 45.29 -22.01
CA SER A 296 -10.69 46.11 -22.45
C SER A 296 -11.83 46.01 -21.44
N GLU A 297 -12.54 47.10 -21.22
CA GLU A 297 -13.80 47.08 -20.51
C GLU A 297 -14.91 47.74 -21.32
N ASP A 298 -16.14 47.31 -21.08
CA ASP A 298 -17.36 47.91 -21.60
C ASP A 298 -18.34 47.97 -20.43
N SER A 299 -18.89 49.15 -20.13
CA SER A 299 -19.76 49.34 -18.98
C SER A 299 -20.87 50.35 -19.22
N ASP A 300 -21.91 50.20 -18.43
CA ASP A 300 -23.03 51.11 -18.21
C ASP A 300 -23.22 51.12 -16.69
N ASP A 301 -22.78 52.11 -15.91
CA ASP A 301 -22.00 53.31 -16.30
C ASP A 301 -20.48 53.06 -16.45
N GLY A 302 -19.67 53.33 -15.41
CA GLY A 302 -18.23 53.51 -15.55
C GLY A 302 -17.39 52.47 -14.81
N ALA A 303 -16.19 52.18 -15.34
CA ALA A 303 -15.31 51.15 -14.80
C ALA A 303 -13.81 51.49 -14.85
N ARG A 304 -13.01 50.81 -14.02
CA ARG A 304 -11.54 50.96 -13.92
C ARG A 304 -10.86 49.64 -13.60
N ILE A 305 -9.59 49.53 -13.98
CA ILE A 305 -8.71 48.43 -13.60
C ILE A 305 -7.44 48.98 -12.97
N TYR A 306 -7.10 48.48 -11.79
CA TYR A 306 -5.80 48.67 -11.15
C TYR A 306 -5.02 47.37 -11.14
N VAL A 307 -3.72 47.46 -11.38
CA VAL A 307 -2.78 46.34 -11.26
C VAL A 307 -1.61 46.78 -10.39
N ASP A 308 -1.31 46.03 -9.33
CA ASP A 308 -0.34 46.39 -8.30
C ASP A 308 -0.54 47.82 -7.75
N GLY A 309 -1.80 48.21 -7.56
CA GLY A 309 -2.21 49.55 -7.11
C GLY A 309 -2.07 50.67 -8.15
N SER A 310 -1.55 50.39 -9.35
CA SER A 310 -1.44 51.37 -10.44
C SER A 310 -2.66 51.36 -11.33
N LEU A 311 -3.22 52.53 -11.66
CA LEU A 311 -4.35 52.65 -12.58
C LEU A 311 -3.91 52.30 -14.01
N VAL A 312 -4.45 51.21 -14.56
CA VAL A 312 -4.10 50.68 -15.90
C VAL A 312 -5.15 51.02 -16.96
N LEU A 313 -6.43 51.08 -16.56
CA LEU A 313 -7.56 51.40 -17.44
C LEU A 313 -8.53 52.33 -16.70
N ASN A 314 -9.04 53.36 -17.39
CA ASN A 314 -9.90 54.39 -16.77
C ASN A 314 -11.07 54.84 -17.65
N GLY A 315 -12.22 54.18 -17.51
CA GLY A 315 -13.52 54.56 -18.08
C GLY A 315 -14.50 55.05 -17.02
N TRP A 316 -14.06 55.89 -16.06
CA TRP A 316 -14.87 56.26 -14.89
C TRP A 316 -15.72 57.51 -15.09
N ALA A 317 -16.65 57.42 -16.04
CA ALA A 317 -17.63 58.45 -16.33
C ALA A 317 -18.94 57.80 -16.75
N ASP A 318 -20.05 58.55 -16.66
CA ASP A 318 -21.36 58.05 -17.07
C ASP A 318 -21.33 57.75 -18.57
N SER A 319 -21.74 56.54 -18.92
CA SER A 319 -21.68 56.04 -20.29
C SER A 319 -22.66 54.91 -20.45
N GLY A 320 -23.35 54.82 -21.59
CA GLY A 320 -24.11 53.62 -21.91
C GLY A 320 -23.22 52.49 -22.41
N SER A 321 -23.70 51.24 -22.28
CA SER A 321 -23.01 50.07 -22.85
C SER A 321 -22.74 50.21 -24.36
N GLY A 322 -21.61 49.68 -24.81
CA GLY A 322 -21.13 49.74 -26.19
C GLY A 322 -19.95 50.70 -26.41
N GLN A 323 -19.47 51.37 -25.36
CA GLN A 323 -18.21 52.12 -25.39
C GLN A 323 -17.10 51.32 -24.73
N VAL A 324 -16.16 50.82 -25.54
CA VAL A 324 -15.05 50.01 -25.06
C VAL A 324 -13.85 50.90 -24.73
N ASN A 325 -13.41 50.96 -23.47
CA ASN A 325 -12.09 51.52 -23.15
C ASN A 325 -11.04 50.41 -23.11
N THR A 326 -9.78 50.80 -23.31
CA THR A 326 -8.66 49.86 -23.36
C THR A 326 -7.48 50.39 -22.56
N GLY A 327 -6.67 49.48 -22.05
CA GLY A 327 -5.49 49.78 -21.26
C GLY A 327 -4.51 48.61 -21.31
N GLY A 328 -3.29 48.82 -20.82
CA GLY A 328 -2.31 47.75 -20.80
C GLY A 328 -1.15 48.03 -19.86
N VAL A 329 -0.59 46.96 -19.30
CA VAL A 329 0.56 47.03 -18.40
C VAL A 329 1.53 45.90 -18.72
N ARG A 330 2.82 46.16 -18.49
CA ARG A 330 3.85 45.14 -18.59
C ARG A 330 4.03 44.47 -17.22
N LEU A 331 3.80 43.17 -17.14
CA LEU A 331 3.94 42.39 -15.90
C LEU A 331 5.15 41.45 -15.96
N ALA A 332 5.72 41.18 -14.78
CA ALA A 332 6.77 40.18 -14.61
C ALA A 332 6.12 38.81 -14.34
N LYS A 333 6.85 37.72 -14.53
CA LYS A 333 6.42 36.41 -14.03
C LYS A 333 6.29 36.46 -12.51
N GLY A 334 5.17 36.00 -11.99
CA GLY A 334 4.87 36.02 -10.55
C GLY A 334 3.47 36.52 -10.23
N LYS A 335 3.21 36.73 -8.94
CA LYS A 335 1.94 37.22 -8.41
C LYS A 335 1.78 38.72 -8.63
N HIS A 336 0.62 39.09 -9.16
CA HIS A 336 0.21 40.47 -9.35
C HIS A 336 -1.21 40.69 -8.81
N THR A 337 -1.43 41.78 -8.09
CA THR A 337 -2.76 42.09 -7.54
C THR A 337 -3.59 42.85 -8.56
N PHE A 338 -4.87 42.51 -8.64
CA PHE A 338 -5.82 43.16 -9.53
C PHE A 338 -6.99 43.71 -8.73
N GLU A 339 -7.40 44.93 -9.06
CA GLU A 339 -8.67 45.50 -8.63
C GLU A 339 -9.49 45.93 -9.84
N PHE A 340 -10.69 45.40 -9.96
CA PHE A 340 -11.68 45.85 -10.92
C PHE A 340 -12.76 46.64 -10.19
N TRP A 341 -13.05 47.83 -10.72
CA TRP A 341 -14.03 48.73 -10.18
C TRP A 341 -15.08 49.03 -11.23
N TYR A 342 -16.34 49.01 -10.83
CA TYR A 342 -17.48 49.37 -11.67
C TYR A 342 -18.49 50.15 -10.83
N TYR A 343 -19.12 51.16 -11.39
CA TYR A 343 -20.24 51.85 -10.77
C TYR A 343 -21.43 51.96 -11.72
N GLU A 344 -22.61 51.97 -11.11
CA GLU A 344 -23.88 52.31 -11.73
C GLU A 344 -24.43 53.57 -11.08
N ASN A 345 -24.63 54.63 -11.87
CA ASN A 345 -25.29 55.85 -11.40
C ASN A 345 -26.80 55.66 -11.48
N ALA A 346 -27.34 55.48 -12.69
CA ALA A 346 -28.76 55.22 -12.91
C ALA A 346 -29.06 54.69 -14.32
N GLY A 347 -30.07 53.84 -14.43
CA GLY A 347 -30.61 53.39 -15.71
C GLY A 347 -30.36 51.92 -15.99
N GLY A 348 -29.55 51.64 -17.01
CA GLY A 348 -29.23 50.28 -17.44
C GLY A 348 -27.87 49.87 -16.89
N GLU A 349 -27.77 48.66 -16.34
CA GLU A 349 -26.55 48.22 -15.64
C GLU A 349 -25.82 47.12 -16.43
N ALA A 350 -24.56 47.36 -16.78
CA ALA A 350 -23.71 46.37 -17.45
C ALA A 350 -22.24 46.62 -17.14
N PHE A 351 -21.45 45.54 -17.02
CA PHE A 351 -20.00 45.64 -17.16
C PHE A 351 -19.45 44.37 -17.82
N SER A 352 -18.28 44.49 -18.43
CA SER A 352 -17.48 43.36 -18.90
C SER A 352 -16.02 43.72 -18.81
N PHE A 353 -15.23 42.94 -18.06
CA PHE A 353 -13.77 43.03 -18.07
C PHE A 353 -13.20 41.90 -18.91
N SER A 354 -12.35 42.23 -19.89
CA SER A 354 -11.79 41.25 -20.83
C SER A 354 -10.28 41.37 -20.96
N TRP A 355 -9.63 40.21 -21.10
CA TRP A 355 -8.27 40.09 -21.60
C TRP A 355 -8.23 40.46 -23.08
N GLY A 356 -7.43 41.47 -23.41
CA GLY A 356 -6.88 41.63 -24.75
C GLY A 356 -5.68 40.69 -24.96
N THR A 357 -4.94 40.88 -26.05
CA THR A 357 -3.70 40.13 -26.30
C THR A 357 -2.76 40.25 -25.11
N ASN A 358 -2.33 39.13 -24.54
CA ASN A 358 -1.39 39.11 -23.42
C ASN A 358 -0.38 37.97 -23.53
N ALA A 359 0.66 38.08 -22.71
CA ALA A 359 1.81 37.17 -22.70
C ALA A 359 1.48 35.73 -22.28
N ASP A 360 0.39 35.53 -21.54
CA ASP A 360 -0.07 34.20 -21.12
C ASP A 360 -1.04 33.57 -22.14
N GLY A 361 -1.38 34.29 -23.21
CA GLY A 361 -2.25 33.80 -24.28
C GLY A 361 -3.74 33.77 -23.90
N ASN A 362 -4.13 34.31 -22.74
CA ASN A 362 -5.53 34.46 -22.36
C ASN A 362 -6.23 35.47 -23.28
N SER A 363 -7.52 35.33 -23.53
CA SER A 363 -8.29 36.29 -24.34
C SER A 363 -9.77 36.22 -23.99
N GLY A 364 -10.50 37.31 -24.24
CA GLY A 364 -11.94 37.38 -23.99
C GLY A 364 -12.26 37.72 -22.52
N VAL A 365 -13.51 37.50 -22.11
CA VAL A 365 -13.99 37.86 -20.77
C VAL A 365 -13.14 37.18 -19.70
N ILE A 366 -12.66 37.98 -18.75
CA ILE A 366 -11.85 37.51 -17.63
C ILE A 366 -12.72 36.59 -16.77
N ASN A 367 -12.22 35.40 -16.45
CA ASN A 367 -12.88 34.48 -15.54
C ASN A 367 -12.23 34.56 -14.16
N ALA A 368 -13.04 34.77 -13.12
CA ALA A 368 -12.53 34.94 -11.77
C ALA A 368 -11.74 33.73 -11.24
N SER A 369 -12.02 32.50 -11.73
CA SER A 369 -11.25 31.30 -11.36
C SER A 369 -9.80 31.29 -11.85
N GLN A 370 -9.42 32.26 -12.70
CA GLN A 370 -8.01 32.49 -13.08
C GLN A 370 -7.21 33.18 -11.98
N PHE A 371 -7.88 33.70 -10.95
CA PHE A 371 -7.27 34.42 -9.83
C PHE A 371 -7.30 33.57 -8.56
N THR A 372 -6.55 33.99 -7.55
CA THR A 372 -6.62 33.46 -6.19
C THR A 372 -6.88 34.57 -5.19
N VAL A 373 -7.51 34.25 -4.06
CA VAL A 373 -7.60 35.12 -2.89
C VAL A 373 -6.61 34.64 -1.82
N GLU A 374 -5.69 35.53 -1.43
CA GLU A 374 -4.64 35.27 -0.42
C GLU A 374 -5.00 35.79 0.96
#